data_AF-A0A942HVL7-F1
#
_entry.id   AF-A0A942HVL7-F1
#
_cell.length_a   1.000
_cell.length_b   1.000
_cell.length_c   1.000
_cell.angle_alpha   90.00
_cell.angle_beta   90.00
_cell.angle_gamma   90.00
#
_symmetry.space_group_name_H-M   'P 1'
#
loop_
_entity.id
_entity.type
_entity.pdbx_description
1 polymer ?
#
loop_
_entity_poly.entity_id
_entity_poly.type
_entity_poly.pdbx_seq_one_letter_code
_entity_poly.pdbx_strand_id
1 'polypeptide(L)'
;MSDLSPQKLQMMAQMIEGRVVEDTRFEVTIKGTVLGFPATLQAIKAGWPFGVTYTLETQVIDDPNDPPREDALSMTISPRMTHGLMAFVARLLLFEPQGQHLQDRRMEKSFIFSFNNTMEAERFVKYPGVFENLLHLEEYAKFSEMVIKAHAGIVLSQPQNFNNLDPDVYRETFKLMGEVGQILFEAF
;
A
#
# COMPACT_ATOMS: atom_id res chain seq x y z
N MET A 1 -4.44 4.42 27.94
CA MET A 1 -3.80 5.68 27.50
C MET A 1 -2.86 5.29 26.38
N SER A 2 -3.06 5.80 25.16
CA SER A 2 -2.13 5.59 24.06
C SER A 2 -0.94 6.51 24.28
N ASP A 3 0.17 5.97 24.75
CA ASP A 3 1.42 6.71 24.91
C ASP A 3 2.07 6.90 23.53
N LEU A 4 1.49 7.79 22.74
CA LEU A 4 2.04 8.20 21.45
C LEU A 4 3.26 9.08 21.72
N SER A 5 4.46 8.57 21.43
CA SER A 5 5.71 9.31 21.63
C SER A 5 5.83 10.45 20.62
N PRO A 6 5.92 11.73 21.06
CA PRO A 6 6.16 12.86 20.17
C PRO A 6 7.48 12.75 19.40
N GLN A 7 8.50 12.15 20.01
CA GLN A 7 9.80 11.92 19.36
C GLN A 7 9.66 10.93 18.20
N LYS A 8 8.91 9.85 18.38
CA LYS A 8 8.66 8.88 17.31
C LYS A 8 7.94 9.52 16.13
N LEU A 9 6.91 10.32 16.40
CA LEU A 9 6.17 11.04 15.36
C LEU A 9 7.08 11.97 14.55
N GLN A 10 7.90 12.79 15.22
CA GLN A 10 8.82 13.71 14.56
C GLN A 10 9.87 12.97 13.74
N MET A 11 10.44 11.89 14.28
CA MET A 11 11.40 11.05 13.57
C MET A 11 10.79 10.45 12.30
N MET A 12 9.61 9.85 12.39
CA MET A 12 8.91 9.28 11.23
C MET A 12 8.60 10.36 10.18
N ALA A 13 8.15 11.55 10.62
CA ALA A 13 7.89 12.67 9.73
C ALA A 13 9.15 13.10 8.96
N GLN A 14 10.29 13.21 9.63
CA GLN A 14 11.56 13.57 8.99
C GLN A 14 12.01 12.56 7.93
N MET A 15 11.71 11.28 8.10
CA MET A 15 12.09 10.24 7.14
C MET A 15 11.40 10.37 5.77
N ILE A 16 10.26 11.06 5.71
CA ILE A 16 9.55 11.36 4.46
C ILE A 16 9.53 12.87 4.17
N GLU A 17 10.51 13.62 4.68
CA GLU A 17 10.60 15.08 4.50
C GLU A 17 9.29 15.82 4.86
N GLY A 18 8.60 15.31 5.88
CA GLY A 18 7.22 15.65 6.20
C GLY A 18 7.03 16.29 7.56
N ARG A 19 5.75 16.36 7.95
CA ARG A 19 5.28 16.89 9.23
C ARG A 19 4.10 16.07 9.76
N VAL A 20 3.94 16.12 11.08
CA VAL A 20 2.73 15.64 11.75
C VAL A 20 1.61 16.65 11.52
N VAL A 21 0.42 16.17 11.18
CA VAL A 21 -0.78 16.99 10.96
C VAL A 21 -1.88 16.48 11.88
N GLU A 22 -2.65 17.40 12.46
CA GLU A 22 -3.83 17.05 13.25
C GLU A 22 -5.01 16.76 12.30
N ASP A 23 -5.65 15.59 12.47
CA ASP A 23 -6.90 15.23 11.79
C ASP A 23 -7.86 14.65 12.83
N THR A 24 -9.12 15.11 12.84
CA THR A 24 -10.11 14.69 13.84
C THR A 24 -10.50 13.20 13.73
N ARG A 25 -10.17 12.55 12.60
CA ARG A 25 -10.51 11.16 12.31
C ARG A 25 -9.39 10.18 12.69
N PHE A 26 -8.15 10.67 12.81
CA PHE A 26 -6.96 9.84 12.97
C PHE A 26 -6.09 10.33 14.12
N GLU A 27 -5.72 9.44 15.03
CA GLU A 27 -4.80 9.75 16.12
C GLU A 27 -3.37 10.03 15.62
N VAL A 28 -3.00 9.45 14.47
CA VAL A 28 -1.72 9.72 13.81
C VAL A 28 -2.00 10.09 12.36
N THR A 29 -1.51 11.26 11.94
CA THR A 29 -1.42 11.63 10.53
C THR A 29 -0.07 12.29 10.28
N ILE A 30 0.72 11.71 9.39
CA ILE A 30 2.02 12.24 8.96
C ILE A 30 1.95 12.45 7.46
N LYS A 31 2.23 13.67 7.00
CA LYS A 31 2.24 14.03 5.58
C LYS A 31 3.63 14.49 5.18
N GLY A 32 4.12 14.03 4.04
CA GLY A 32 5.44 14.35 3.51
C GLY A 32 5.52 14.07 2.02
N THR A 33 6.73 13.81 1.53
CA THR A 33 7.01 13.53 0.14
C THR A 33 8.01 12.38 0.02
N VAL A 34 7.79 11.48 -0.94
CA VAL A 34 8.69 10.38 -1.24
C VAL A 34 8.88 10.32 -2.76
N LEU A 35 10.14 10.41 -3.22
CA LEU A 35 10.48 10.46 -4.64
C LEU A 35 9.70 11.54 -5.44
N GLY A 36 9.33 12.65 -4.79
CA GLY A 36 8.55 13.73 -5.40
C GLY A 36 7.02 13.55 -5.32
N PHE A 37 6.52 12.40 -4.88
CA PHE A 37 5.10 12.13 -4.69
C PHE A 37 4.63 12.49 -3.27
N PRO A 38 3.45 13.12 -3.09
CA PRO A 38 2.86 13.29 -1.76
C PRO A 38 2.65 11.93 -1.08
N ALA A 39 3.16 11.83 0.14
CA ALA A 39 3.11 10.62 0.96
C ALA A 39 2.38 10.91 2.27
N THR A 40 1.45 10.04 2.66
CA THR A 40 0.70 10.15 3.90
C THR A 40 0.70 8.84 4.67
N LEU A 41 0.97 8.91 5.97
CA LEU A 41 0.77 7.83 6.93
C LEU A 41 -0.41 8.17 7.84
N GLN A 42 -1.35 7.25 8.04
CA GLN A 42 -2.49 7.43 8.93
C GLN A 42 -2.67 6.24 9.87
N ALA A 43 -3.10 6.51 11.10
CA ALA A 43 -3.60 5.48 12.01
C ALA A 43 -4.80 6.02 12.79
N ILE A 44 -5.91 5.28 12.76
CA ILE A 44 -7.14 5.65 13.51
C ILE A 44 -6.83 5.74 15.01
N LYS A 45 -6.10 4.73 15.51
CA LYS A 45 -5.58 4.68 16.88
C LYS A 45 -4.16 4.13 16.88
N ALA A 46 -3.26 4.77 17.62
CA ALA A 46 -1.84 4.43 17.61
C ALA A 46 -1.53 3.03 18.18
N GLY A 47 -2.35 2.57 19.13
CA GLY A 47 -2.21 1.27 19.79
C GLY A 47 -3.11 0.16 19.24
N TRP A 48 -3.96 0.43 18.25
CA TRP A 48 -4.93 -0.55 17.75
C TRP A 48 -4.29 -1.51 16.73
N PRO A 49 -4.60 -2.82 16.75
CA PRO A 49 -3.90 -3.83 15.95
C PRO A 49 -4.27 -3.85 14.45
N PHE A 50 -5.12 -2.95 13.97
CA PHE A 50 -5.63 -2.93 12.59
C PHE A 50 -5.53 -1.54 11.93
N GLY A 51 -4.47 -0.77 12.11
CA GLY A 51 -3.26 -1.02 11.36
C GLY A 51 -2.95 0.24 10.54
N VAL A 52 -1.68 0.63 10.46
CA VAL A 52 -1.27 1.87 9.81
C VAL A 52 -1.57 1.82 8.30
N THR A 53 -2.09 2.92 7.76
CA THR A 53 -2.36 3.08 6.32
C THR A 53 -1.31 4.01 5.72
N TYR A 54 -0.69 3.56 4.63
CA TYR A 54 0.22 4.33 3.80
C TYR A 54 -0.54 4.78 2.57
N THR A 55 -0.31 6.00 2.12
CA THR A 55 -0.88 6.55 0.90
C THR A 55 0.22 7.28 0.15
N LEU A 56 0.33 7.02 -1.14
CA LEU A 56 1.21 7.71 -2.05
C LEU A 56 0.37 8.22 -3.22
N GLU A 57 0.39 9.51 -3.47
CA GLU A 57 -0.41 10.14 -4.53
C GLU A 57 0.47 10.32 -5.78
N THR A 58 0.10 9.68 -6.88
CA THR A 58 0.88 9.76 -8.15
C THR A 58 0.41 10.89 -9.06
N GLN A 59 -0.82 11.38 -8.87
CA GLN A 59 -1.38 12.48 -9.63
C GLN A 59 -1.83 13.59 -8.65
N VAL A 60 -1.09 14.70 -8.65
CA VAL A 60 -1.31 15.83 -7.71
C VAL A 60 -2.14 16.94 -8.36
N ILE A 61 -2.26 16.91 -9.69
CA ILE A 61 -2.99 17.90 -10.48
C ILE A 61 -4.04 17.14 -11.28
N ASP A 62 -5.28 17.18 -10.83
CA ASP A 62 -6.42 16.94 -11.70
C ASP A 62 -6.38 18.05 -12.76
N ASP A 63 -5.96 17.74 -13.99
CA ASP A 63 -6.27 18.64 -15.11
C ASP A 63 -7.78 18.57 -15.29
N PRO A 64 -8.54 19.66 -15.05
CA PRO A 64 -10.00 19.65 -15.18
C PRO A 64 -10.47 19.36 -16.62
N ASN A 65 -9.54 19.31 -17.59
CA ASN A 65 -9.81 18.95 -18.97
C ASN A 65 -9.49 17.48 -19.31
N ASP A 66 -8.84 16.72 -18.42
CA ASP A 66 -8.60 15.31 -18.67
C ASP A 66 -9.89 14.52 -18.37
N PRO A 67 -10.53 13.90 -19.38
CA PRO A 67 -11.71 13.10 -19.14
C PRO A 67 -11.33 11.91 -18.24
N PRO A 68 -12.17 11.55 -17.24
CA PRO A 68 -11.96 10.33 -16.47
C PRO A 68 -11.82 9.15 -17.44
N ARG A 69 -10.64 8.54 -17.49
CA ARG A 69 -10.44 7.32 -18.28
C ARG A 69 -11.19 6.20 -17.59
N GLU A 70 -12.37 5.85 -18.12
CA GLU A 70 -13.20 4.76 -17.58
C GLU A 70 -12.44 3.42 -17.53
N ASP A 71 -11.43 3.25 -18.38
CA ASP A 71 -10.58 2.06 -18.48
C ASP A 71 -9.30 2.10 -17.63
N ALA A 72 -9.09 3.16 -16.86
CA ALA A 72 -7.88 3.33 -16.05
C ALA A 72 -7.72 2.24 -15.00
N LEU A 73 -6.49 1.79 -14.77
CA LEU A 73 -6.22 0.69 -13.86
C LEU A 73 -6.69 1.02 -12.43
N SER A 74 -7.57 0.18 -11.90
CA SER A 74 -7.92 0.08 -10.49
C SER A 74 -7.75 -1.38 -10.09
N MET A 75 -6.75 -1.66 -9.26
CA MET A 75 -6.39 -3.01 -8.81
C MET A 75 -6.25 -3.05 -7.29
N THR A 76 -6.79 -4.09 -6.67
CA THR A 76 -6.51 -4.49 -5.29
C THR A 76 -5.64 -5.73 -5.31
N ILE A 77 -4.57 -5.71 -4.50
CA ILE A 77 -3.61 -6.78 -4.31
C ILE A 77 -3.61 -7.15 -2.83
N SER A 78 -3.83 -8.42 -2.53
CA SER A 78 -3.74 -8.96 -1.17
C SER A 78 -2.76 -10.13 -1.15
N PRO A 79 -1.81 -10.20 -0.20
CA PRO A 79 -0.97 -11.38 -0.04
C PRO A 79 -1.83 -12.61 0.22
N ARG A 80 -1.48 -13.73 -0.39
CA ARG A 80 -2.07 -15.01 0.03
C ARG A 80 -1.62 -15.27 1.46
N MET A 81 -2.55 -15.71 2.30
CA MET A 81 -2.24 -16.22 3.63
C MET A 81 -1.44 -17.52 3.47
N THR A 82 -0.12 -17.40 3.30
CA THR A 82 0.76 -18.54 2.99
C THR A 82 1.29 -19.21 4.25
N HIS A 83 1.30 -18.51 5.40
CA HIS A 83 1.93 -19.01 6.62
C HIS A 83 1.12 -18.73 7.91
N GLY A 84 1.13 -19.71 8.83
CA GLY A 84 0.56 -19.61 10.17
C GLY A 84 -0.75 -20.39 10.40
N LEU A 85 -1.22 -20.40 11.65
CA LEU A 85 -2.44 -21.11 12.06
C LEU A 85 -3.70 -20.61 11.33
N MET A 86 -3.74 -19.33 10.97
CA MET A 86 -4.84 -18.74 10.21
C MET A 86 -4.89 -19.23 8.76
N ALA A 87 -3.74 -19.51 8.13
CA ALA A 87 -3.69 -20.12 6.80
C ALA A 87 -4.22 -21.57 6.82
N PHE A 88 -3.95 -22.30 7.90
CA PHE A 88 -4.52 -23.63 8.12
C PHE A 88 -6.05 -23.57 8.28
N VAL A 89 -6.57 -22.65 9.09
CA VAL A 89 -8.02 -22.47 9.29
C VAL A 89 -8.72 -21.99 8.01
N ALA A 90 -8.14 -21.04 7.28
CA ALA A 90 -8.69 -20.56 6.01
C ALA A 90 -8.77 -21.66 4.95
N ARG A 91 -7.73 -22.52 4.85
CA ARG A 91 -7.74 -23.72 3.99
C ARG A 91 -8.76 -24.75 4.45
N LEU A 92 -8.90 -24.97 5.75
CA LEU A 92 -9.86 -25.95 6.31
C LEU A 92 -11.32 -25.54 6.05
N LEU A 93 -11.59 -24.23 5.99
CA LEU A 93 -12.93 -23.69 5.76
C LEU A 93 -13.21 -23.34 4.27
N LEU A 94 -12.28 -23.64 3.35
CA LEU A 94 -12.40 -23.37 1.90
C LEU A 94 -12.68 -21.89 1.52
N PHE A 95 -12.46 -20.94 2.44
CA PHE A 95 -12.67 -19.51 2.21
C PHE A 95 -11.39 -18.82 1.73
N GLU A 96 -10.60 -19.44 0.86
CA GLU A 96 -9.54 -18.69 0.19
C GLU A 96 -10.21 -17.86 -0.92
N PRO A 97 -10.12 -16.51 -0.88
CA PRO A 97 -10.71 -15.70 -1.94
C PRO A 97 -10.07 -16.11 -3.27
N GLN A 98 -10.87 -16.68 -4.18
CA GLN A 98 -10.46 -16.87 -5.57
C GLN A 98 -10.50 -15.48 -6.20
N GLY A 99 -9.41 -14.74 -6.07
CA GLY A 99 -9.22 -13.50 -6.82
C GLY A 99 -9.33 -13.74 -8.32
N GLN A 100 -9.30 -12.66 -9.08
CA GLN A 100 -9.31 -12.71 -10.53
C GLN A 100 -7.97 -13.24 -11.07
N HIS A 101 -8.03 -13.91 -12.23
CA HIS A 101 -6.86 -14.47 -12.90
C HIS A 101 -6.16 -13.41 -13.75
N LEU A 102 -4.86 -13.28 -13.53
CA LEU A 102 -3.96 -12.27 -14.10
C LEU A 102 -2.97 -12.91 -15.09
N GLN A 103 -3.14 -14.20 -15.40
CA GLN A 103 -2.33 -14.98 -16.35
C GLN A 103 -0.83 -15.02 -16.03
N ASP A 104 -0.43 -14.65 -14.81
CA ASP A 104 0.93 -14.76 -14.31
C ASP A 104 0.96 -15.70 -13.10
N ARG A 105 1.49 -16.91 -13.32
CA ARG A 105 1.53 -17.95 -12.28
C ARG A 105 2.40 -17.58 -11.08
N ARG A 106 3.43 -16.73 -11.26
CA ARG A 106 4.31 -16.31 -10.16
C ARG A 106 3.55 -15.35 -9.25
N MET A 107 2.90 -14.36 -9.85
CA MET A 107 2.04 -13.40 -9.14
C MET A 107 0.89 -14.10 -8.42
N GLU A 108 0.13 -14.94 -9.13
CA GLU A 108 -1.05 -15.61 -8.59
C GLU A 108 -0.73 -16.61 -7.46
N LYS A 109 0.52 -17.09 -7.38
CA LYS A 109 0.98 -17.94 -6.28
C LYS A 109 1.22 -17.16 -4.99
N SER A 110 1.61 -15.90 -5.10
CA SER A 110 1.95 -15.05 -3.95
C SER A 110 0.80 -14.15 -3.53
N PHE A 111 -0.04 -13.73 -4.48
CA PHE A 111 -1.06 -12.70 -4.26
C PHE A 111 -2.43 -13.08 -4.84
N ILE A 112 -3.44 -12.41 -4.32
CA ILE A 112 -4.83 -12.43 -4.77
C ILE A 112 -5.13 -11.05 -5.38
N PHE A 113 -5.77 -11.02 -6.54
CA PHE A 113 -6.04 -9.80 -7.27
C PHE A 113 -7.53 -9.57 -7.46
N SER A 114 -7.93 -8.30 -7.51
CA SER A 114 -9.21 -7.83 -8.02
C SER A 114 -8.96 -6.58 -8.83
N PHE A 115 -9.43 -6.50 -10.06
CA PHE A 115 -9.17 -5.37 -10.96
C PHE A 115 -10.37 -5.08 -11.86
N ASN A 116 -10.41 -3.85 -12.39
CA ASN A 116 -11.45 -3.43 -13.34
C ASN A 116 -11.10 -3.74 -14.81
N ASN A 117 -9.81 -3.80 -15.16
CA ASN A 117 -9.33 -3.99 -16.52
C ASN A 117 -8.20 -5.03 -16.58
N THR A 118 -8.48 -6.18 -17.19
CA THR A 118 -7.51 -7.29 -17.30
C THR A 118 -6.26 -6.91 -18.08
N MET A 119 -6.37 -6.14 -19.16
CA MET A 119 -5.24 -5.81 -20.02
C MET A 119 -4.24 -4.89 -19.30
N GLU A 120 -4.73 -3.84 -18.65
CA GLU A 120 -3.87 -2.93 -17.86
C GLU A 120 -3.32 -3.64 -16.62
N ALA A 121 -4.10 -4.51 -15.99
CA ALA A 121 -3.65 -5.32 -14.87
C ALA A 121 -2.48 -6.23 -15.26
N GLU A 122 -2.61 -6.95 -16.37
CA GLU A 122 -1.54 -7.81 -16.90
C GLU A 122 -0.29 -7.00 -17.27
N ARG A 123 -0.48 -5.84 -17.92
CA ARG A 123 0.62 -4.94 -18.28
C ARG A 123 1.36 -4.45 -17.03
N PHE A 124 0.63 -4.10 -15.98
CA PHE A 124 1.18 -3.60 -14.73
C PHE A 124 2.04 -4.66 -14.04
N VAL A 125 1.53 -5.88 -13.84
CA VAL A 125 2.30 -6.91 -13.11
C VAL A 125 3.52 -7.41 -13.89
N LYS A 126 3.46 -7.34 -15.23
CA LYS A 126 4.56 -7.75 -16.11
C LYS A 126 5.59 -6.63 -16.26
N TYR A 127 5.33 -5.43 -15.72
CA TYR A 127 6.26 -4.32 -15.78
C TYR A 127 7.50 -4.65 -14.94
N PRO A 128 8.73 -4.40 -15.44
CA PRO A 128 9.96 -4.75 -14.74
C PRO A 128 10.02 -4.16 -13.32
N GLY A 129 10.34 -5.00 -12.33
CA GLY A 129 10.50 -4.60 -10.94
C GLY A 129 9.21 -4.62 -10.10
N VAL A 130 8.01 -4.69 -10.71
CA VAL A 130 6.75 -4.72 -9.95
C VAL A 130 6.65 -5.96 -9.07
N PHE A 131 6.96 -7.14 -9.60
CA PHE A 131 6.87 -8.38 -8.83
C PHE A 131 7.85 -8.38 -7.64
N GLU A 132 9.10 -8.03 -7.90
CA GLU A 132 10.14 -7.96 -6.87
C GLU A 132 9.78 -6.95 -5.77
N ASN A 133 9.27 -5.78 -6.15
CA ASN A 133 8.87 -4.75 -5.19
C ASN A 133 7.64 -5.18 -4.37
N LEU A 134 6.66 -5.85 -4.98
CA LEU A 134 5.50 -6.38 -4.26
C LEU A 134 5.89 -7.50 -3.27
N LEU A 135 6.83 -8.37 -3.65
CA LEU A 135 7.36 -9.38 -2.75
C LEU A 135 8.10 -8.74 -1.57
N HIS A 136 8.99 -7.78 -1.82
CA HIS A 136 9.69 -7.09 -0.74
C HIS A 136 8.72 -6.31 0.16
N LEU A 137 7.69 -5.66 -0.40
CA LEU A 137 6.64 -5.02 0.38
C LEU A 137 5.92 -6.01 1.30
N GLU A 138 5.65 -7.22 0.82
CA GLU A 138 5.04 -8.28 1.63
C GLU A 138 5.98 -8.72 2.76
N GLU A 139 7.27 -8.87 2.51
CA GLU A 139 8.26 -9.27 3.51
C GLU A 139 8.44 -8.23 4.62
N TYR A 140 8.57 -6.95 4.26
CA TYR A 140 8.81 -5.86 5.21
C TYR A 140 7.52 -5.37 5.88
N ALA A 141 6.54 -4.94 5.08
CA ALA A 141 5.32 -4.34 5.60
C ALA A 141 4.35 -5.42 6.10
N LYS A 142 4.38 -6.65 5.57
CA LYS A 142 3.39 -7.70 5.87
C LYS A 142 1.98 -7.17 5.70
N PHE A 143 1.77 -6.42 4.62
CA PHE A 143 0.54 -5.69 4.37
C PHE A 143 -0.64 -6.65 4.17
N SER A 144 -1.85 -6.23 4.55
CA SER A 144 -3.06 -7.03 4.33
C SER A 144 -3.67 -6.75 2.96
N GLU A 145 -3.55 -5.51 2.49
CA GLU A 145 -4.16 -5.05 1.24
C GLU A 145 -3.37 -3.86 0.68
N MET A 146 -3.20 -3.83 -0.63
CA MET A 146 -2.68 -2.71 -1.39
C MET A 146 -3.64 -2.40 -2.54
N VAL A 147 -4.07 -1.15 -2.65
CA VAL A 147 -4.96 -0.67 -3.71
C VAL A 147 -4.16 0.28 -4.59
N ILE A 148 -4.20 0.03 -5.90
CA ILE A 148 -3.51 0.78 -6.94
C ILE A 148 -4.56 1.39 -7.85
N LYS A 149 -4.46 2.70 -8.07
CA LYS A 149 -5.32 3.46 -8.98
C LYS A 149 -4.45 4.37 -9.82
N ALA A 150 -4.39 4.16 -11.14
CA ALA A 150 -3.50 4.92 -12.03
C ALA A 150 -3.60 6.45 -11.82
N HIS A 151 -4.82 6.96 -11.68
CA HIS A 151 -5.09 8.40 -11.52
C HIS A 151 -5.20 8.91 -10.08
N ALA A 152 -4.79 8.12 -9.10
CA ALA A 152 -4.81 8.57 -7.70
C ALA A 152 -3.56 8.17 -6.95
N GLY A 153 -3.02 6.99 -7.24
CA GLY A 153 -1.82 6.44 -6.63
C GLY A 153 -2.10 5.15 -5.88
N ILE A 154 -1.44 4.99 -4.74
CA ILE A 154 -1.32 3.73 -4.03
C ILE A 154 -1.75 3.91 -2.58
N VAL A 155 -2.60 3.01 -2.10
CA VAL A 155 -2.96 2.89 -0.69
C VAL A 155 -2.53 1.51 -0.20
N LEU A 156 -1.80 1.43 0.91
CA LEU A 156 -1.35 0.17 1.50
C LEU A 156 -1.74 0.11 2.97
N SER A 157 -2.40 -0.98 3.35
CA SER A 157 -2.87 -1.25 4.71
C SER A 157 -1.96 -2.26 5.39
N GLN A 158 -1.31 -1.85 6.47
CA GLN A 158 -0.43 -2.71 7.27
C GLN A 158 -1.09 -3.09 8.60
N PRO A 159 -1.27 -4.39 8.92
CA PRO A 159 -1.90 -4.84 10.16
C PRO A 159 -0.94 -4.77 11.37
N GLN A 160 -0.29 -3.62 11.56
CA GLN A 160 0.59 -3.33 12.69
C GLN A 160 0.17 -2.01 13.34
N ASN A 161 0.24 -1.94 14.67
CA ASN A 161 -0.04 -0.69 15.38
C ASN A 161 1.09 0.33 15.14
N PHE A 162 0.77 1.61 15.19
CA PHE A 162 1.79 2.66 15.01
C PHE A 162 2.86 2.62 16.11
N ASN A 163 2.48 2.29 17.35
CA ASN A 163 3.42 2.29 18.47
C ASN A 163 4.54 1.26 18.32
N ASN A 164 4.28 0.11 17.70
CA ASN A 164 5.29 -0.92 17.44
C ASN A 164 5.83 -0.88 16.00
N LEU A 165 5.37 0.05 15.16
CA LEU A 165 5.89 0.20 13.80
C LEU A 165 7.37 0.56 13.82
N ASP A 166 8.19 -0.26 13.17
CA ASP A 166 9.62 -0.04 13.06
C ASP A 166 9.92 1.10 12.06
N PRO A 167 10.77 2.08 12.40
CA PRO A 167 11.13 3.17 11.50
C PRO A 167 11.79 2.73 10.19
N ASP A 168 12.57 1.65 10.21
CA ASP A 168 13.21 1.13 9.00
C ASP A 168 12.18 0.44 8.09
N VAL A 169 11.24 -0.31 8.67
CA VAL A 169 10.10 -0.88 7.93
C VAL A 169 9.25 0.23 7.30
N TYR A 170 8.96 1.27 8.06
CA TYR A 170 8.23 2.44 7.58
C TYR A 170 8.91 3.11 6.38
N ARG A 171 10.23 3.37 6.48
CA ARG A 171 11.02 3.99 5.42
C ARG A 171 11.05 3.12 4.16
N GLU A 172 11.35 1.84 4.32
CA GLU A 172 11.47 0.93 3.18
C GLU A 172 10.11 0.70 2.50
N THR A 173 9.02 0.65 3.28
CA THR A 173 7.66 0.57 2.74
C THR A 173 7.36 1.75 1.82
N PHE A 174 7.64 2.96 2.28
CA PHE A 174 7.43 4.16 1.46
C PHE A 174 8.32 4.20 0.23
N LYS A 175 9.59 3.80 0.35
CA LYS A 175 10.52 3.74 -0.78
C LYS A 175 10.02 2.77 -1.85
N LEU A 176 9.66 1.54 -1.48
CA LEU A 176 9.13 0.53 -2.40
C LEU A 176 7.79 0.97 -3.02
N MET A 177 6.89 1.58 -2.21
CA MET A 177 5.68 2.21 -2.73
C MET A 177 6.00 3.32 -3.74
N GLY A 178 7.03 4.13 -3.48
CA GLY A 178 7.52 5.17 -4.37
C GLY A 178 8.00 4.61 -5.71
N GLU A 179 8.75 3.52 -5.70
CA GLU A 179 9.21 2.84 -6.92
C GLU A 179 8.04 2.28 -7.74
N VAL A 180 7.04 1.68 -7.07
CA VAL A 180 5.80 1.24 -7.74
C VAL A 180 4.99 2.45 -8.25
N GLY A 181 4.96 3.54 -7.49
CA GLY A 181 4.29 4.79 -7.85
C GLY A 181 4.93 5.46 -9.07
N GLN A 182 6.26 5.40 -9.20
CA GLN A 182 6.99 5.88 -10.37
C GLN A 182 6.57 5.11 -11.62
N ILE A 183 6.48 3.78 -11.53
CA ILE A 183 6.01 2.93 -12.64
C ILE A 183 4.57 3.29 -13.02
N LEU A 184 3.71 3.51 -12.02
CA LEU A 184 2.33 3.91 -12.25
C LEU A 184 2.25 5.26 -12.97
N PHE A 185 2.99 6.26 -12.50
CA PHE A 185 3.03 7.61 -13.08
C PHE A 185 3.61 7.66 -14.50
N GLU A 186 4.65 6.86 -14.79
CA GLU A 186 5.32 6.89 -16.09
C GLU A 186 4.62 6.07 -17.16
N ALA A 187 3.94 4.98 -16.78
CA ALA A 187 3.41 3.99 -17.72
C ALA A 187 1.88 3.95 -17.84
N PHE A 188 1.12 4.54 -16.90
CA PHE A 188 -0.34 4.45 -16.82
C PHE A 188 -1.00 5.82 -16.62
#